data_AF-A0A2I0LFN9-F1
#
_entry.id   AF-A0A2I0LFN9-F1
#
_cell.length_a   1.000
_cell.length_b   1.000
_cell.length_c   1.000
_cell.angle_alpha   90.00
_cell.angle_beta   90.00
_cell.angle_gamma   90.00
#
_symmetry.space_group_name_H-M   'P 1'
#
loop_
_entity.id
_entity.type
_entity.pdbx_description
1 polymer ?
#
loop_
_entity_poly.entity_id
_entity_poly.type
_entity_poly.pdbx_seq_one_letter_code
_entity_poly.pdbx_strand_id
1 'polypeptide(L)'
;MEAKRDLQPRPHSPAYTALLRAGPRLKQLQQAHAHLVVIGSHQTRSLLTKLITLALSTGSMSYARKLFLTVPDPDSFLLNSLITFSSKSNFPNDALLFYRRMVLSNLPPSNYSFTSVIKSCADLSALSLGMSVHAHVLAHGYGSDCF
;
A
#
# COMPACT_ATOMS: atom_id res chain seq x y z
N MET A 1 -11.37 42.99 -5.21
CA MET A 1 -10.52 42.26 -4.25
C MET A 1 -10.99 40.83 -4.24
N GLU A 2 -10.18 39.96 -4.81
CA GLU A 2 -10.56 38.67 -5.38
C GLU A 2 -10.99 37.62 -4.36
N ALA A 3 -11.88 36.78 -4.86
CA ALA A 3 -12.66 35.80 -4.15
C ALA A 3 -11.81 34.72 -3.48
N LYS A 4 -12.21 34.43 -2.24
CA LYS A 4 -12.03 33.17 -1.53
C LYS A 4 -12.51 32.05 -2.47
N ARG A 5 -11.58 31.42 -3.21
CA ARG A 5 -11.92 30.24 -4.02
C ARG A 5 -12.23 29.12 -3.05
N ASP A 6 -13.52 28.84 -2.92
CA ASP A 6 -14.03 27.62 -2.33
C ASP A 6 -13.22 26.43 -2.87
N LEU A 7 -12.50 25.77 -1.96
CA LEU A 7 -11.74 24.57 -2.25
C LEU A 7 -12.75 23.42 -2.39
N GLN A 8 -13.57 23.46 -3.45
CA GLN A 8 -14.40 22.31 -3.80
C GLN A 8 -13.47 21.11 -4.02
N PRO A 9 -13.74 19.95 -3.39
CA PRO A 9 -12.93 18.76 -3.60
C PRO A 9 -12.98 18.43 -5.09
N ARG A 10 -11.81 18.41 -5.74
CA ARG A 10 -11.70 18.11 -7.18
C ARG A 10 -12.50 16.85 -7.48
N PRO A 11 -13.43 16.87 -8.45
CA PRO A 11 -14.21 15.68 -8.78
C PRO A 11 -13.25 14.55 -9.14
N HIS A 12 -13.44 13.40 -8.51
CA HIS A 12 -12.66 12.21 -8.79
C HIS A 12 -12.80 11.86 -10.28
N SER A 13 -11.68 11.47 -10.92
CA SER A 13 -11.68 10.98 -12.31
C SER A 13 -12.76 9.90 -12.49
N PRO A 14 -13.43 9.82 -13.66
CA PRO A 14 -14.38 8.75 -13.97
C PRO A 14 -13.80 7.34 -13.71
N ALA A 15 -12.49 7.18 -13.86
CA ALA A 15 -11.80 5.93 -13.53
C ALA A 15 -11.83 5.64 -12.02
N TYR A 16 -11.62 6.65 -11.19
CA TYR A 16 -11.61 6.52 -9.73
C TYR A 16 -13.02 6.25 -9.20
N THR A 17 -14.05 6.89 -9.75
CA THR A 17 -15.44 6.64 -9.37
C THR A 17 -15.91 5.25 -9.78
N ALA A 18 -15.45 4.72 -10.93
CA ALA A 18 -15.71 3.35 -11.34
C ALA A 18 -15.12 2.33 -10.34
N LEU A 19 -13.90 2.55 -9.85
CA LEU A 19 -13.28 1.71 -8.82
C LEU A 19 -14.06 1.77 -7.50
N LEU A 20 -14.52 2.96 -7.08
CA LEU A 20 -15.35 3.10 -5.89
C LEU A 20 -16.65 2.30 -5.98
N ARG A 21 -17.30 2.30 -7.15
CA ARG A 21 -18.54 1.54 -7.39
C ARG A 21 -18.35 0.04 -7.37
N ALA A 22 -17.21 -0.46 -7.84
CA ALA A 22 -16.90 -1.89 -7.78
C ALA A 22 -16.81 -2.40 -6.33
N GLY A 23 -16.36 -1.55 -5.40
CA GLY A 23 -16.24 -1.89 -3.98
C GLY A 23 -15.27 -3.06 -3.72
N PRO A 24 -15.37 -3.74 -2.57
CA PRO A 24 -14.50 -4.85 -2.19
C PRO A 24 -14.91 -6.19 -2.84
N ARG A 25 -15.37 -6.18 -4.10
CA ARG A 25 -15.82 -7.38 -4.83
C ARG A 25 -14.83 -7.71 -5.93
N LEU A 26 -14.09 -8.82 -5.77
CA LEU A 26 -12.95 -9.14 -6.64
C LEU A 26 -13.31 -9.17 -8.13
N LYS A 27 -14.42 -9.85 -8.50
CA LYS A 27 -14.86 -9.94 -9.90
C LYS A 27 -15.19 -8.56 -10.50
N GLN A 28 -15.91 -7.72 -9.76
CA GLN A 28 -16.29 -6.38 -10.21
C GLN A 28 -15.07 -5.47 -10.31
N LEU A 29 -14.13 -5.60 -9.37
CA LEU A 29 -12.88 -4.85 -9.38
C LEU A 29 -11.99 -5.24 -10.57
N GLN A 30 -11.91 -6.53 -10.90
CA GLN A 30 -11.19 -7.02 -12.07
C GLN A 30 -11.83 -6.54 -13.38
N GLN A 31 -13.17 -6.54 -13.47
CA GLN A 31 -13.90 -5.99 -14.62
C GLN A 31 -13.64 -4.49 -14.79
N ALA A 32 -13.71 -3.72 -13.69
CA ALA A 32 -13.42 -2.29 -13.71
C ALA A 32 -11.98 -2.04 -14.14
N HIS A 33 -11.00 -2.76 -13.59
CA HIS A 33 -9.60 -2.64 -13.99
C HIS A 33 -9.39 -2.98 -15.48
N ALA A 34 -9.95 -4.09 -15.97
CA ALA A 34 -9.83 -4.48 -17.38
C ALA A 34 -10.39 -3.40 -18.32
N HIS A 35 -11.55 -2.84 -17.99
CA HIS A 35 -12.17 -1.76 -18.75
C HIS A 35 -11.30 -0.49 -18.77
N LEU A 36 -10.68 -0.13 -17.63
CA LEU A 36 -9.78 1.02 -17.55
C LEU A 36 -8.51 0.84 -18.38
N VAL A 37 -7.98 -0.39 -18.45
CA VAL A 37 -6.83 -0.73 -19.29
C VAL A 37 -7.19 -0.59 -20.77
N VAL A 38 -8.37 -1.07 -21.19
CA VAL A 38 -8.84 -1.00 -22.59
C VAL A 38 -9.06 0.44 -23.06
N ILE A 39 -9.58 1.33 -22.20
CA ILE A 39 -9.85 2.73 -22.55
C ILE A 39 -8.57 3.58 -22.61
N GLY A 40 -7.42 3.04 -22.19
CA GLY A 40 -6.17 3.77 -22.15
C GLY A 40 -6.15 4.87 -21.08
N SER A 41 -7.02 4.78 -20.07
CA SER A 41 -6.91 5.60 -18.85
C SER A 41 -5.77 5.05 -17.99
N HIS A 42 -4.55 5.20 -18.48
CA HIS A 42 -3.37 4.51 -17.98
C HIS A 42 -2.93 5.05 -16.60
N GLN A 43 -3.01 4.15 -15.62
CA GLN A 43 -2.08 3.99 -14.50
C GLN A 43 -1.57 5.25 -13.79
N THR A 44 -2.46 6.20 -13.47
CA THR A 44 -2.07 7.21 -12.47
C THR A 44 -1.81 6.50 -11.14
N ARG A 45 -0.77 6.94 -10.42
CA ARG A 45 -0.42 6.37 -9.10
C ARG A 45 -1.63 6.31 -8.17
N SER A 46 -2.46 7.36 -8.14
CA SER A 46 -3.66 7.41 -7.29
C SER A 46 -4.70 6.34 -7.64
N LEU A 47 -4.89 6.05 -8.94
CA LEU A 47 -5.77 4.96 -9.38
C LEU A 47 -5.21 3.60 -9.00
N LEU A 48 -3.90 3.39 -9.21
CA LEU A 48 -3.24 2.14 -8.83
C LEU A 48 -3.26 1.91 -7.32
N THR A 49 -2.95 2.94 -6.52
CA THR A 49 -3.05 2.89 -5.05
C THR A 49 -4.47 2.51 -4.64
N LYS A 50 -5.50 3.14 -5.21
CA LYS A 50 -6.89 2.83 -4.89
C LYS A 50 -7.27 1.40 -5.29
N LEU A 51 -6.88 0.98 -6.48
CA LEU A 51 -7.12 -0.35 -7.01
C LEU A 51 -6.46 -1.44 -6.15
N ILE A 52 -5.23 -1.19 -5.70
CA ILE A 52 -4.50 -2.06 -4.77
C ILE A 52 -5.19 -2.12 -3.41
N THR A 53 -5.55 -0.99 -2.80
CA THR A 53 -6.28 -0.97 -1.51
C THR A 53 -7.61 -1.74 -1.59
N LEU A 54 -8.34 -1.61 -2.70
CA LEU A 54 -9.56 -2.38 -2.93
C LEU A 54 -9.28 -3.87 -3.19
N ALA A 55 -8.18 -4.21 -3.86
CA ALA A 55 -7.78 -5.61 -4.04
C ALA A 55 -7.45 -6.26 -2.69
N LEU A 56 -6.75 -5.54 -1.80
CA LEU A 56 -6.50 -5.99 -0.43
C LEU A 56 -7.81 -6.21 0.32
N SER A 57 -8.77 -5.27 0.27
CA SER A 57 -10.05 -5.43 0.97
C SER A 57 -10.92 -6.59 0.46
N THR A 58 -10.63 -7.12 -0.74
CA THR A 58 -11.26 -8.36 -1.24
C THR A 58 -10.63 -9.64 -0.69
N GLY A 59 -9.54 -9.53 0.08
CA GLY A 59 -8.73 -10.66 0.57
C GLY A 59 -7.76 -11.24 -0.46
N SER A 60 -7.72 -10.72 -1.69
CA SER A 60 -6.88 -11.24 -2.76
C SER A 60 -5.47 -10.61 -2.76
N MET A 61 -4.59 -11.12 -1.90
CA MET A 61 -3.18 -10.70 -1.86
C MET A 61 -2.47 -10.93 -3.20
N SER A 62 -2.78 -12.04 -3.88
CA SER A 62 -2.20 -12.37 -5.18
C SER A 62 -2.51 -11.32 -6.25
N TYR A 63 -3.72 -10.77 -6.26
CA TYR A 63 -4.10 -9.70 -7.18
C TYR A 63 -3.47 -8.37 -6.79
N ALA A 64 -3.49 -8.01 -5.49
CA ALA A 64 -2.84 -6.81 -5.00
C ALA A 64 -1.34 -6.76 -5.33
N ARG A 65 -0.64 -7.90 -5.20
CA ARG A 65 0.78 -8.02 -5.57
C ARG A 65 1.02 -7.81 -7.05
N LYS A 66 0.19 -8.39 -7.93
CA LYS A 66 0.30 -8.19 -9.38
C LYS A 66 0.13 -6.73 -9.76
N LEU A 67 -0.83 -6.04 -9.15
CA LEU A 67 -1.05 -4.61 -9.34
C LEU A 67 0.12 -3.76 -8.80
N PHE A 68 0.67 -4.14 -7.65
CA PHE A 68 1.82 -3.44 -7.09
C PHE A 68 3.05 -3.49 -8.01
N LEU A 69 3.28 -4.61 -8.71
CA LEU A 69 4.38 -4.73 -9.67
C LEU A 69 4.26 -3.77 -10.87
N THR A 70 3.07 -3.23 -11.14
CA THR A 70 2.85 -2.22 -12.19
C THR A 70 3.03 -0.79 -11.69
N VAL A 71 3.35 -0.57 -10.40
CA VAL A 71 3.57 0.77 -9.84
C VAL A 71 5.03 1.18 -10.03
N PRO A 72 5.36 2.13 -10.94
CA PRO A 72 6.74 2.49 -11.22
C PRO A 72 7.42 3.19 -10.02
N ASP A 73 6.66 4.06 -9.35
CA ASP A 73 7.13 4.88 -8.23
C ASP A 73 6.09 4.83 -7.11
N PRO A 74 6.15 3.83 -6.20
CA PRO A 74 5.23 3.75 -5.07
C PRO A 74 5.57 4.83 -4.04
N ASP A 75 4.56 5.35 -3.34
CA ASP A 75 4.77 6.27 -2.21
C ASP A 75 4.77 5.53 -0.86
N SER A 76 5.20 6.22 0.20
CA SER A 76 5.18 5.67 1.56
C SER A 76 3.78 5.24 2.00
N PHE A 77 2.72 5.94 1.57
CA PHE A 77 1.36 5.62 1.96
C PHE A 77 0.91 4.24 1.43
N LEU A 78 1.12 3.98 0.14
CA LEU A 78 0.82 2.70 -0.50
C LEU A 78 1.59 1.56 0.17
N LEU A 79 2.90 1.74 0.36
CA LEU A 79 3.74 0.71 0.96
C LEU A 79 3.40 0.45 2.43
N ASN A 80 3.15 1.49 3.24
CA ASN A 80 2.69 1.34 4.62
C ASN A 80 1.37 0.57 4.69
N SER A 81 0.44 0.87 3.78
CA SER A 81 -0.84 0.18 3.68
C SER A 81 -0.66 -1.31 3.34
N LEU A 82 0.21 -1.60 2.37
CA LEU A 82 0.52 -2.97 1.94
C LEU A 82 1.21 -3.78 3.04
N ILE A 83 2.19 -3.19 3.72
CA ILE A 83 2.91 -3.81 4.85
C ILE A 83 1.93 -4.15 5.97
N THR A 84 1.13 -3.17 6.40
CA THR A 84 0.19 -3.32 7.51
C THR A 84 -0.88 -4.37 7.18
N PHE A 85 -1.45 -4.31 5.97
CA PHE A 85 -2.46 -5.29 5.56
C PHE A 85 -1.86 -6.70 5.47
N SER A 86 -0.70 -6.86 4.85
CA SER A 86 -0.06 -8.17 4.69
C SER A 86 0.26 -8.82 6.03
N SER A 87 0.78 -8.05 6.99
CA SER A 87 1.05 -8.51 8.35
C SER A 87 -0.22 -8.92 9.11
N LYS A 88 -1.32 -8.17 8.95
CA LYS A 88 -2.63 -8.48 9.58
C LYS A 88 -3.35 -9.66 8.94
N SER A 89 -3.15 -9.88 7.64
CA SER A 89 -3.82 -10.93 6.87
C SER A 89 -3.00 -12.22 6.73
N ASN A 90 -2.01 -12.45 7.61
CA ASN A 90 -1.16 -13.65 7.63
C ASN A 90 -0.36 -13.86 6.33
N PHE A 91 0.11 -12.77 5.71
CA PHE A 91 1.03 -12.78 4.58
C PHE A 91 2.39 -12.15 4.96
N PRO A 92 3.14 -12.73 5.92
CA PRO A 92 4.35 -12.10 6.44
C PRO A 92 5.45 -11.95 5.37
N ASN A 93 5.56 -12.89 4.42
CA ASN A 93 6.52 -12.78 3.32
C ASN A 93 6.24 -11.56 2.41
N ASP A 94 4.97 -11.28 2.10
CA ASP A 94 4.60 -10.11 1.30
C ASP A 94 4.86 -8.81 2.09
N ALA A 95 4.62 -8.79 3.41
CA ALA A 95 4.96 -7.65 4.26
C ALA A 95 6.46 -7.31 4.20
N LEU A 96 7.32 -8.33 4.31
CA LEU A 96 8.77 -8.15 4.20
C LEU A 96 9.21 -7.71 2.79
N LEU A 97 8.55 -8.20 1.75
CA LEU A 97 8.79 -7.79 0.37
C LEU A 97 8.49 -6.30 0.17
N PHE A 98 7.34 -5.83 0.66
CA PHE A 98 6.96 -4.42 0.56
C PHE A 98 7.87 -3.52 1.40
N TYR A 99 8.26 -3.96 2.59
CA TYR A 99 9.24 -3.24 3.41
C TYR A 99 10.60 -3.14 2.73
N ARG A 100 11.10 -4.22 2.12
CA ARG A 100 12.34 -4.18 1.35
C ARG A 100 12.24 -3.17 0.20
N ARG A 101 11.11 -3.13 -0.51
CA ARG A 101 10.86 -2.15 -1.58
C ARG A 101 10.86 -0.72 -1.03
N MET A 102 10.27 -0.47 0.14
CA MET A 102 10.29 0.83 0.82
C MET A 102 11.71 1.30 1.13
N VAL A 103 12.54 0.42 1.72
CA VAL A 103 13.95 0.72 2.02
C VAL A 103 14.75 1.02 0.75
N LEU A 104 14.60 0.18 -0.29
CA LEU A 104 15.31 0.36 -1.56
C LEU A 104 14.87 1.63 -2.32
N SER A 105 13.65 2.11 -2.09
CA SER A 105 13.13 3.35 -2.65
C SER A 105 13.44 4.59 -1.80
N ASN A 106 14.23 4.47 -0.72
CA ASN A 106 14.51 5.54 0.24
C ASN A 106 13.24 6.21 0.80
N LEU A 107 12.18 5.43 0.97
CA LEU A 107 10.90 5.91 1.51
C LEU A 107 10.87 5.67 3.03
N PRO A 108 10.53 6.68 3.84
CA PRO A 108 10.52 6.52 5.30
C PRO A 108 9.39 5.56 5.74
N PRO A 109 9.71 4.50 6.50
CA PRO A 109 8.71 3.67 7.15
C PRO A 109 8.02 4.44 8.29
N SER A 110 6.72 4.17 8.50
CA SER A 110 6.02 4.64 9.71
C SER A 110 6.24 3.69 10.89
N ASN A 111 5.95 4.18 12.10
CA ASN A 111 5.85 3.36 13.31
C ASN A 111 4.99 2.09 13.09
N TYR A 112 3.80 2.23 12.47
CA TYR A 112 2.92 1.11 12.17
C TYR A 112 3.55 0.08 11.21
N SER A 113 4.34 0.54 10.25
CA SER A 113 5.07 -0.34 9.33
C SER A 113 6.15 -1.11 10.05
N PHE A 114 6.91 -0.47 10.95
CA PHE A 114 7.91 -1.16 11.76
C PHE A 114 7.29 -2.26 12.64
N THR A 115 6.21 -1.95 13.37
CA THR A 115 5.50 -2.96 14.18
C THR A 115 5.02 -4.13 13.31
N SER A 116 4.47 -3.83 12.14
CA SER A 116 3.96 -4.84 11.20
C SER A 116 5.07 -5.74 10.64
N VAL A 117 6.24 -5.17 10.35
CA VAL A 117 7.42 -5.89 9.85
C VAL A 117 8.05 -6.74 10.95
N ILE A 118 8.20 -6.21 12.17
CA ILE A 118 8.70 -6.98 13.33
C ILE A 118 7.80 -8.17 13.61
N LYS A 119 6.47 -7.96 13.64
CA LYS A 119 5.51 -9.08 13.74
C LYS A 119 5.74 -10.12 12.64
N SER A 120 5.91 -9.68 11.40
CA SER A 120 6.15 -10.60 10.26
C SER A 120 7.47 -11.37 10.40
N CYS A 121 8.52 -10.76 10.95
CA CYS A 121 9.76 -11.45 11.28
C CYS A 121 9.54 -12.52 12.36
N ALA A 122 8.76 -12.22 13.40
CA ALA A 122 8.41 -13.18 14.44
C ALA A 122 7.58 -14.34 13.88
N ASP A 123 6.56 -14.06 13.06
CA ASP A 123 5.71 -15.06 12.40
C ASP A 123 6.54 -16.02 11.52
N LEU A 124 7.66 -15.55 10.95
CA LEU A 124 8.57 -16.33 10.12
C LEU A 124 9.79 -16.89 10.86
N SER A 125 9.91 -16.67 12.18
CA SER A 125 11.12 -16.99 12.97
C SER A 125 12.42 -16.43 12.38
N ALA A 126 12.34 -15.27 11.71
CA ALA A 126 13.44 -14.63 11.00
C ALA A 126 14.24 -13.67 11.90
N LEU A 127 14.92 -14.22 12.91
CA LEU A 127 15.61 -13.44 13.96
C LEU A 127 16.62 -12.42 13.41
N SER A 128 17.48 -12.83 12.46
CA SER A 128 18.51 -11.95 11.88
C SER A 128 17.91 -10.73 11.17
N LEU A 129 16.80 -10.93 10.46
CA LEU A 129 16.06 -9.84 9.83
C LEU A 129 15.36 -8.98 10.88
N GLY A 130 14.77 -9.59 11.90
CA GLY A 130 14.18 -8.88 13.05
C GLY A 130 15.17 -7.93 13.72
N MET A 131 16.40 -8.37 13.96
CA MET A 131 17.48 -7.53 14.53
C MET A 131 17.86 -6.38 13.59
N SER A 132 17.93 -6.64 12.29
CA SER A 132 18.22 -5.59 11.28
C SER A 132 17.12 -4.54 11.23
N VAL A 133 15.85 -4.96 11.29
CA VAL A 133 14.69 -4.06 11.36
C VAL A 133 14.69 -3.29 12.67
N HIS A 134 14.99 -3.93 13.80
CA HIS A 134 15.08 -3.28 15.10
C HIS A 134 16.17 -2.19 15.11
N ALA A 135 17.35 -2.44 14.57
CA ALA A 135 18.38 -1.41 14.40
C ALA A 135 17.88 -0.24 13.53
N HIS A 136 17.11 -0.54 12.47
CA HIS A 136 16.53 0.48 11.60
C HIS A 136 15.48 1.34 12.32
N VAL A 137 14.67 0.76 13.21
CA VAL A 137 13.74 1.47 14.11
C VAL A 137 14.49 2.47 14.97
N LEU A 138 15.57 2.03 15.62
CA LEU A 138 16.40 2.90 16.48
C LEU A 138 16.99 4.07 15.68
N ALA A 139 17.51 3.80 14.48
CA ALA A 139 18.07 4.82 13.59
C ALA A 139 17.03 5.86 13.14
N HIS A 140 15.74 5.52 13.12
CA HIS A 140 14.64 6.43 12.78
C HIS A 140 14.07 7.18 14.00
N GLY A 141 14.66 7.02 15.19
CA GLY A 141 14.20 7.67 16.41
C GLY A 141 12.99 7.00 17.08
N TYR A 142 12.54 5.84 16.57
CA TYR A 142 11.41 5.09 17.12
C TYR A 142 11.79 4.18 18.31
N GLY A 143 13.03 4.29 18.83
CA GLY A 143 13.53 3.45 19.91
C GLY A 143 12.94 3.73 21.30
N SER A 144 12.27 4.86 21.47
CA SER A 144 11.67 5.29 22.74
C SER A 144 10.16 5.53 22.66
N ASP A 145 9.54 5.27 21.51
CA ASP A 145 8.10 5.41 21.35
C ASP A 145 7.38 4.29 22.11
N CYS A 146 6.69 4.66 23.16
CA CYS A 146 5.78 3.79 23.90
C CYS A 146 4.66 3.36 22.96
N PHE A 147 4.55 2.06 22.67
CA PHE A 147 3.53 1.47 21.80
C PHE A 147 2.12 1.53 22.40
#